data_AF-A0A9D8YU71-F1
#
_entry.id   AF-A0A9D8YU71-F1
#
_cell.length_a   1.000
_cell.length_b   1.000
_cell.length_c   1.000
_cell.angle_alpha   90.00
_cell.angle_beta   90.00
_cell.angle_gamma   90.00
#
_symmetry.space_group_name_H-M   'P 1'
#
loop_
_entity.id
_entity.type
_entity.pdbx_description
1 polymer ?
#
loop_
_entity_poly.entity_id
_entity_poly.type
_entity_poly.pdbx_seq_one_letter_code
_entity_poly.pdbx_strand_id
1 'polypeptide(L)'
;MAKIIFIGKINQTNDIVSEILQSSLNATVDFIVPSQFFLNKESVTRDNAEIIIYDLNTSHGYGNAPDNIKGIKKSSPDIPVLVLNNHADKRFIQPLIEAGASGIISHTPTEAELFEAVSQLMNGNTFTDCPD
;
A
#
# COMPACT_ATOMS: atom_id res chain seq x y z
N MET A 1 16.08 -10.07 0.60
CA MET A 1 14.77 -10.38 -0.02
C MET A 1 13.79 -9.50 0.70
N ALA A 2 13.24 -8.51 -0.01
CA ALA A 2 12.48 -7.46 0.65
C ALA A 2 11.14 -8.01 1.16
N LYS A 3 10.67 -7.62 2.34
CA LYS A 3 9.37 -8.10 2.84
C LYS A 3 8.31 -7.01 2.69
N ILE A 4 7.27 -7.31 1.91
CA ILE A 4 6.18 -6.39 1.62
C ILE A 4 4.89 -6.97 2.18
N ILE A 5 4.14 -6.13 2.89
CA ILE A 5 2.80 -6.47 3.35
C ILE A 5 1.79 -5.87 2.39
N PHE A 6 0.88 -6.68 1.88
CA PHE A 6 -0.20 -6.23 1.00
C PHE A 6 -1.54 -6.35 1.72
N ILE A 7 -2.12 -5.21 2.10
CA ILE A 7 -3.44 -5.13 2.71
C ILE A 7 -4.49 -4.98 1.60
N GLY A 8 -5.21 -6.07 1.34
CA GLY A 8 -6.19 -6.14 0.25
C GLY A 8 -6.75 -7.55 0.09
N LYS A 9 -7.65 -7.73 -0.88
CA LYS A 9 -8.13 -9.06 -1.29
C LYS A 9 -7.37 -9.52 -2.53
N ILE A 10 -7.05 -10.82 -2.59
CA ILE A 10 -6.52 -11.44 -3.79
C ILE A 10 -7.60 -11.37 -4.88
N ASN A 11 -7.27 -10.68 -5.96
CA ASN A 11 -8.06 -10.55 -7.19
C ASN A 11 -7.09 -10.47 -8.36
N GLN A 12 -7.58 -10.49 -9.60
CA GLN A 12 -6.72 -10.47 -10.78
C GLN A 12 -5.71 -9.31 -10.79
N THR A 13 -6.11 -8.11 -10.37
CA THR A 13 -5.24 -6.93 -10.37
C THR A 13 -4.15 -7.01 -9.30
N ASN A 14 -4.52 -7.33 -8.06
CA ASN A 14 -3.61 -7.40 -6.93
C ASN A 14 -2.64 -8.60 -7.08
N ASP A 15 -3.09 -9.68 -7.72
CA ASP A 15 -2.27 -10.83 -8.06
C ASP A 15 -1.13 -10.43 -9.01
N ILE A 16 -1.45 -9.73 -10.10
CA ILE A 16 -0.46 -9.18 -11.05
C ILE A 16 0.54 -8.24 -10.34
N VAL A 17 0.05 -7.32 -9.50
CA VAL A 17 0.93 -6.42 -8.74
C VAL A 17 1.89 -7.23 -7.86
N SER A 18 1.39 -8.26 -7.17
CA SER A 18 2.23 -9.11 -6.33
C SER A 18 3.23 -9.95 -7.12
N GLU A 19 2.88 -10.46 -8.29
CA GLU A 19 3.81 -11.17 -9.18
C GLU A 19 4.96 -10.27 -9.62
N ILE A 20 4.67 -9.01 -9.98
CA ILE A 20 5.70 -8.04 -10.35
C ILE A 20 6.64 -7.76 -9.17
N LEU A 21 6.10 -7.57 -7.96
CA LEU A 21 6.93 -7.37 -6.76
C LEU A 21 7.81 -8.59 -6.47
N GLN A 22 7.29 -9.80 -6.65
CA GLN A 22 8.04 -11.03 -6.39
C GLN A 22 9.12 -11.27 -7.45
N SER A 23 8.77 -11.14 -8.73
CA SER A 23 9.65 -11.43 -9.87
C SER A 23 10.70 -10.34 -10.09
N SER A 24 10.29 -9.08 -10.09
CA SER A 24 11.15 -7.96 -10.50
C SER A 24 11.92 -7.34 -9.35
N LEU A 25 11.35 -7.35 -8.14
CA LEU A 25 11.98 -6.77 -6.93
C LEU A 25 12.56 -7.81 -5.98
N ASN A 26 12.46 -9.11 -6.31
CA ASN A 26 12.90 -10.22 -5.46
C ASN A 26 12.39 -10.03 -4.01
N ALA A 27 11.09 -9.70 -3.90
CA ALA A 27 10.39 -9.43 -2.66
C ALA A 27 9.46 -10.59 -2.28
N THR A 28 9.20 -10.74 -0.98
CA THR A 28 8.13 -11.60 -0.46
C THR A 28 6.91 -10.75 -0.20
N VAL A 29 5.74 -11.16 -0.70
CA VAL A 29 4.48 -10.44 -0.49
C VAL A 29 3.57 -11.25 0.42
N ASP A 30 3.30 -10.72 1.61
CA ASP A 30 2.34 -11.28 2.57
C ASP A 30 0.98 -10.56 2.44
N PHE A 31 -0.03 -11.28 1.97
CA PHE A 31 -1.38 -10.74 1.85
C PHE A 31 -2.13 -10.76 3.20
N ILE A 32 -2.71 -9.62 3.57
CA ILE A 32 -3.57 -9.46 4.74
C ILE A 32 -4.94 -8.97 4.25
N VAL A 33 -6.00 -9.72 4.59
CA VAL A 33 -7.35 -9.29 4.25
C VAL A 33 -7.76 -8.08 5.11
N PRO A 34 -8.37 -7.03 4.56
CA PRO A 34 -8.73 -5.83 5.32
C PRO A 34 -9.57 -6.11 6.58
N SER A 35 -10.48 -7.09 6.55
CA SER A 35 -11.23 -7.50 7.75
C SER A 35 -10.32 -8.04 8.86
N GLN A 36 -9.28 -8.81 8.52
CA GLN A 36 -8.32 -9.31 9.49
C GLN A 36 -7.50 -8.17 10.11
N PHE A 37 -7.21 -7.13 9.32
CA PHE A 37 -6.46 -5.97 9.80
C PHE A 37 -7.29 -5.02 10.67
N PHE A 38 -8.48 -4.65 10.21
CA PHE A 38 -9.29 -3.59 10.85
C PHE A 38 -10.27 -4.11 11.90
N LEU A 39 -10.74 -5.36 11.79
CA LEU A 39 -11.76 -5.92 12.71
C LEU A 39 -11.15 -6.88 13.73
N ASN A 40 -10.20 -7.71 13.32
CA ASN A 40 -9.59 -8.68 14.24
C ASN A 40 -8.41 -8.05 14.97
N LYS A 41 -8.43 -8.13 16.31
CA LYS A 41 -7.31 -7.73 17.18
C LYS A 41 -6.16 -8.76 17.19
N GLU A 42 -6.28 -9.84 16.42
CA GLU A 42 -5.18 -10.80 16.26
C GLU A 42 -3.99 -10.07 15.65
N SER A 43 -2.85 -10.17 16.33
CA SER A 43 -1.64 -9.44 15.98
C SER A 43 -1.12 -9.96 14.65
N VAL A 44 -1.52 -9.31 13.55
CA VAL A 44 -0.91 -9.61 12.26
C VAL A 44 0.54 -9.17 12.35
N THR A 45 1.45 -10.14 12.37
CA THR A 45 2.88 -9.90 12.60
C THR A 45 3.46 -9.13 11.42
N ARG A 46 3.89 -7.89 11.68
CA ARG A 46 4.54 -7.02 10.69
C ARG A 46 6.05 -6.96 10.83
N ASP A 47 6.62 -7.91 11.58
CA ASP A 47 8.06 -8.00 11.77
C ASP A 47 8.77 -8.03 10.41
N ASN A 48 9.77 -7.15 10.31
CA ASN A 48 10.66 -6.97 9.17
C ASN A 48 9.99 -6.53 7.87
N ALA A 49 8.74 -6.04 7.89
CA ALA A 49 8.15 -5.44 6.70
C ALA A 49 8.80 -4.09 6.38
N GLU A 50 9.23 -3.93 5.14
CA GLU A 50 9.88 -2.72 4.64
C GLU A 50 8.87 -1.76 4.01
N ILE A 51 7.79 -2.29 3.44
CA ILE A 51 6.71 -1.49 2.84
C ILE A 51 5.36 -2.15 3.14
N ILE A 52 4.35 -1.31 3.39
CA ILE A 52 2.94 -1.73 3.39
C ILE A 52 2.27 -1.18 2.14
N ILE A 53 1.72 -2.06 1.30
CA ILE A 53 0.85 -1.71 0.18
C ILE A 53 -0.60 -1.82 0.65
N TYR A 54 -1.39 -0.79 0.43
CA TYR A 54 -2.80 -0.72 0.81
C TYR A 54 -3.68 -0.50 -0.41
N ASP A 55 -4.51 -1.49 -0.74
CA ASP A 55 -5.46 -1.39 -1.84
C ASP A 55 -6.79 -0.80 -1.37
N LEU A 56 -7.12 0.39 -1.88
CA LEU A 56 -8.40 1.04 -1.60
C LEU A 56 -9.59 0.26 -2.18
N ASN A 57 -9.44 -0.36 -3.35
CA ASN A 57 -10.55 -1.02 -4.04
C ASN A 57 -11.13 -2.17 -3.24
N THR A 58 -10.28 -3.01 -2.68
CA THR A 58 -10.73 -4.19 -1.92
C THR A 58 -10.93 -3.91 -0.43
N SER A 59 -10.62 -2.69 0.01
CA SER A 59 -10.75 -2.22 1.39
C SER A 59 -11.95 -1.29 1.62
N HIS A 60 -12.82 -1.12 0.62
CA HIS A 60 -14.08 -0.41 0.80
C HIS A 60 -14.95 -1.07 1.88
N GLY A 61 -15.55 -0.26 2.75
CA GLY A 61 -16.49 -0.71 3.79
C GLY A 61 -15.89 -0.92 5.19
N TYR A 62 -14.59 -0.71 5.39
CA TYR A 62 -13.94 -0.78 6.72
C TYR A 62 -13.72 0.58 7.38
N GLY A 63 -14.20 1.66 6.76
CA GLY A 63 -13.98 3.04 7.18
C GLY A 63 -13.80 3.95 5.97
N ASN A 64 -13.47 5.22 6.21
CA ASN A 64 -12.97 6.08 5.15
C ASN A 64 -11.46 5.83 4.94
N ALA A 65 -10.98 6.08 3.72
CA ALA A 65 -9.60 5.80 3.35
C ALA A 65 -8.54 6.51 4.23
N PRO A 66 -8.69 7.81 4.57
CA PRO A 66 -7.75 8.48 5.47
C PRO A 66 -7.67 7.86 6.88
N ASP A 67 -8.78 7.48 7.49
CA ASP A 67 -8.78 6.90 8.84
C ASP A 67 -8.17 5.49 8.85
N ASN A 68 -8.36 4.73 7.78
CA ASN A 68 -7.70 3.44 7.60
C ASN A 68 -6.18 3.59 7.50
N ILE A 69 -5.70 4.55 6.70
CA ILE A 69 -4.26 4.85 6.59
C ILE A 69 -3.68 5.31 7.94
N LYS A 70 -4.39 6.18 8.67
CA LYS A 70 -4.00 6.56 10.03
C LYS A 70 -3.92 5.35 10.96
N GLY A 71 -4.86 4.41 10.87
CA GLY A 71 -4.84 3.16 11.63
C GLY A 71 -3.61 2.30 11.31
N ILE A 72 -3.25 2.21 10.02
CA ILE A 72 -2.06 1.51 9.55
C ILE A 72 -0.79 2.19 10.10
N LYS A 73 -0.63 3.51 9.88
CA LYS A 73 0.54 4.27 10.37
C LYS A 73 0.64 4.28 11.89
N LYS A 74 -0.47 4.31 12.62
CA LYS A 74 -0.46 4.21 14.10
C LYS A 74 0.08 2.86 14.57
N SER A 75 -0.19 1.79 13.82
CA SER A 75 0.27 0.45 14.15
C SER A 75 1.69 0.16 13.64
N SER A 76 2.17 0.95 12.68
CA SER A 76 3.46 0.77 12.00
C SER A 76 4.01 2.14 11.56
N PRO A 77 4.47 2.98 12.52
CA PRO A 77 4.83 4.36 12.26
C PRO A 77 6.07 4.49 11.35
N ASP A 78 7.01 3.57 11.47
CA ASP A 78 8.28 3.60 10.75
C ASP A 78 8.21 2.97 9.35
N ILE A 79 7.13 2.24 9.05
CA ILE A 79 6.99 1.55 7.77
C ILE A 79 6.30 2.48 6.77
N PRO A 80 6.88 2.74 5.58
CA PRO A 80 6.22 3.50 4.53
C PRO A 80 4.96 2.79 4.01
N VAL A 81 3.92 3.59 3.75
CA VAL A 81 2.63 3.09 3.25
C VAL A 81 2.43 3.56 1.82
N LEU A 82 2.37 2.61 0.88
CA LEU A 82 2.03 2.82 -0.52
C LEU A 82 0.54 2.52 -0.73
N VAL A 83 -0.21 3.49 -1.24
CA VAL A 83 -1.65 3.34 -1.46
C VAL A 83 -1.92 3.11 -2.94
N LEU A 84 -2.67 2.05 -3.26
CA LEU A 84 -3.20 1.80 -4.59
C LEU A 84 -4.58 2.47 -4.72
N ASN A 85 -4.72 3.35 -5.70
CA ASN A 85 -5.91 4.16 -5.91
C ASN A 85 -6.31 4.20 -7.39
N ASN A 86 -7.61 4.26 -7.70
CA ASN A 86 -8.10 4.41 -9.08
C ASN A 86 -8.25 5.87 -9.50
N HIS A 87 -8.23 6.79 -8.53
CA HIS A 87 -8.54 8.19 -8.75
C HIS A 87 -7.27 9.04 -8.72
N ALA A 88 -6.85 9.54 -9.88
CA ALA A 88 -5.72 10.47 -9.99
C ALA A 88 -6.06 11.92 -9.57
N ASP A 89 -7.30 12.18 -9.12
CA ASP A 89 -7.74 13.53 -8.75
C ASP A 89 -7.18 13.93 -7.39
N LYS A 90 -6.43 15.05 -7.36
CA LYS A 90 -5.74 15.61 -6.18
C LYS A 90 -6.63 15.74 -4.95
N ARG A 91 -7.94 15.98 -5.13
CA ARG A 91 -8.89 16.11 -4.01
C ARG A 91 -9.04 14.81 -3.20
N PHE A 92 -8.78 13.67 -3.82
CA PHE A 92 -8.80 12.37 -3.16
C PHE A 92 -7.41 11.95 -2.66
N ILE A 93 -6.34 12.52 -3.21
CA ILE A 93 -4.95 12.20 -2.87
C ILE A 93 -4.50 12.95 -1.61
N GLN A 94 -4.81 14.26 -1.51
CA GLN A 94 -4.37 15.11 -0.40
C GLN A 94 -4.76 14.55 0.99
N PRO A 95 -5.99 14.07 1.24
CA PRO A 95 -6.35 13.50 2.53
C PRO A 95 -5.60 12.22 2.89
N LEU A 96 -5.13 11.46 1.88
CA LEU A 96 -4.36 10.23 2.08
C LEU A 96 -2.92 10.55 2.48
N ILE A 97 -2.31 11.57 1.86
CA ILE A 97 -0.99 12.09 2.23
C ILE A 97 -1.04 12.62 3.67
N GLU A 98 -2.04 13.44 4.01
CA GLU A 98 -2.23 13.98 5.36
C GLU A 98 -2.48 12.89 6.42
N ALA A 99 -3.06 11.76 6.01
CA ALA A 99 -3.20 10.58 6.86
C ALA A 99 -1.90 9.81 7.09
N GLY A 100 -0.83 10.14 6.35
CA GLY A 100 0.50 9.54 6.47
C GLY A 100 0.83 8.51 5.38
N ALA A 101 0.12 8.52 4.25
CA ALA A 101 0.56 7.77 3.08
C ALA A 101 1.92 8.28 2.61
N SER A 102 2.87 7.37 2.46
CA SER A 102 4.22 7.66 1.97
C SER A 102 4.27 7.65 0.45
N GLY A 103 3.37 6.91 -0.20
CA GLY A 103 3.16 7.07 -1.62
C GLY A 103 1.79 6.64 -2.12
N ILE A 104 1.44 7.09 -3.32
CA ILE A 104 0.14 6.86 -3.95
C ILE A 104 0.37 6.57 -5.43
N ILE A 105 -0.14 5.44 -5.89
CA ILE A 105 -0.06 5.01 -7.30
C ILE A 105 -1.40 4.52 -7.82
N SER A 106 -1.52 4.45 -9.14
CA SER A 106 -2.64 3.76 -9.78
C SER A 106 -2.76 2.32 -9.27
N HIS A 107 -3.98 1.81 -9.12
CA HIS A 107 -4.24 0.38 -8.84
C HIS A 107 -3.80 -0.57 -9.96
N THR A 108 -3.52 -0.02 -11.14
CA THR A 108 -3.16 -0.75 -12.33
C THR A 108 -1.79 -0.23 -12.82
N PRO A 109 -0.76 -0.22 -11.95
CA PRO A 109 0.51 0.42 -12.26
C PRO A 109 1.26 -0.41 -13.30
N THR A 110 2.02 0.27 -14.13
CA THR A 110 3.05 -0.39 -14.94
C THR A 110 4.16 -0.92 -14.03
N GLU A 111 4.91 -1.90 -14.52
CA GLU A 111 6.08 -2.43 -13.80
C GLU A 111 7.08 -1.32 -13.44
N ALA A 112 7.30 -0.37 -14.35
CA ALA A 112 8.21 0.75 -14.14
C ALA A 112 7.72 1.69 -13.02
N GLU A 113 6.45 2.06 -13.01
CA GLU A 113 5.85 2.91 -11.96
C GLU A 113 5.91 2.22 -10.59
N LEU A 114 5.61 0.92 -10.54
CA LEU A 114 5.66 0.16 -9.29
C LEU A 114 7.10 0.05 -8.76
N PHE A 115 8.06 -0.22 -9.65
CA PHE A 115 9.47 -0.27 -9.29
C PHE A 115 9.98 1.08 -8.79
N GLU A 116 9.63 2.17 -9.47
CA GLU A 116 10.01 3.51 -9.06
C GLU A 116 9.40 3.87 -7.69
N ALA A 117 8.11 3.64 -7.52
CA ALA A 117 7.41 3.91 -6.25
C ALA A 117 8.05 3.15 -5.09
N VAL A 118 8.24 1.83 -5.24
CA VAL A 118 8.87 0.99 -4.22
C VAL A 118 10.29 1.45 -3.93
N SER A 119 11.10 1.69 -4.96
CA SER A 119 12.49 2.15 -4.80
C SER A 119 12.57 3.50 -4.07
N GLN A 120 11.71 4.47 -4.41
CA GLN A 120 11.66 5.76 -3.72
C GLN A 120 11.29 5.59 -2.24
N LEU A 121 10.28 4.77 -1.94
CA LEU A 121 9.85 4.49 -0.57
C LEU A 121 10.94 3.78 0.26
N MET A 122 11.64 2.81 -0.31
CA MET A 122 12.75 2.12 0.37
C MET A 122 13.92 3.07 0.70
N ASN A 123 14.12 4.11 -0.11
CA ASN A 123 15.11 5.15 0.14
C ASN A 123 14.63 6.23 1.12
N GLY A 124 13.42 6.11 1.67
CA GLY A 124 12.82 7.08 2.60
C GLY A 124 12.19 8.30 1.92
N ASN A 125 12.05 8.30 0.60
CA ASN A 125 11.37 9.35 -0.16
C ASN A 125 9.87 9.05 -0.28
N THR A 126 9.08 10.07 -0.61
CA THR A 126 7.65 9.92 -0.90
C THR A 126 7.40 9.87 -2.42
N PHE A 127 6.43 9.07 -2.87
CA PHE A 127 6.09 8.95 -4.30
C PHE A 127 4.62 9.30 -4.55
N THR A 128 4.30 10.08 -5.57
CA THR A 128 2.90 10.33 -5.93
C THR A 128 2.76 10.38 -7.44
N ASP A 129 2.00 9.43 -7.99
CA ASP A 129 1.67 9.34 -9.41
C ASP A 129 0.50 10.28 -9.77
N CYS A 130 0.66 11.56 -9.46
CA CYS A 130 -0.29 12.61 -9.85
C CYS A 130 0.45 13.63 -10.69
N PRO A 131 0.03 13.90 -11.94
CA PRO A 131 0.64 14.98 -12.71
C PRO A 131 0.39 16.32 -12.01
N ASP A 132 1.45 17.12 -11.91
CA ASP A 132 1.42 18.49 -11.35
C ASP A 132 0.39 19.39 -12.03
#